data_AF-A0A955P8N6-F1
#
_entry.id   AF-A0A955P8N6-F1
#
_cell.length_a   1.000
_cell.length_b   1.000
_cell.length_c   1.000
_cell.angle_alpha   90.00
_cell.angle_beta   90.00
_cell.angle_gamma   90.00
#
_symmetry.space_group_name_H-M   'P 1'
#
loop_
_entity.id
_entity.type
_entity.pdbx_description
1 polymer ?
#
loop_
_entity_poly.entity_id
_entity_poly.type
_entity_poly.pdbx_seq_one_letter_code
_entity_poly.pdbx_strand_id
1 'polypeptide(L)'
;MTRKSFARIFSVSFLFAFLSALGPVQADPIELASPNEDVDGDFGWYVSGVPDLTGDGRGDVIVGARSDNPGGSPTDAGRAYVYDGATGALLHSLASPNEEVGGRFGQSV
;
A
#
# COMPACT_ATOMS: atom_id res chain seq x y z
N MET A 1 10.58 19.44 9.91
CA MET A 1 9.96 18.35 10.70
C MET A 1 9.24 17.44 9.72
N THR A 2 9.91 16.40 9.22
CA THR A 2 9.39 15.53 8.14
C THR A 2 8.56 14.41 8.76
N ARG A 3 7.25 14.36 8.48
CA ARG A 3 6.40 13.25 8.92
C ARG A 3 6.38 12.21 7.81
N LYS A 4 6.89 11.01 8.11
CA LYS A 4 6.74 9.83 7.24
C LYS A 4 5.26 9.42 7.25
N SER A 5 4.66 9.32 6.08
CA SER A 5 3.27 8.89 5.89
C SER A 5 3.21 7.36 5.94
N PHE A 6 2.35 6.79 6.78
CA PHE A 6 2.16 5.34 6.93
C PHE A 6 0.70 4.98 6.68
N ALA A 7 0.45 3.90 5.93
CA ALA A 7 -0.87 3.29 5.81
C ALA A 7 -0.91 2.01 6.65
N ARG A 8 -1.97 1.83 7.46
CA ARG A 8 -2.17 0.66 8.33
C ARG A 8 -3.45 -0.06 7.93
N ILE A 9 -3.37 -1.37 7.69
CA ILE A 9 -4.52 -2.21 7.31
C ILE A 9 -4.76 -3.23 8.42
N PHE A 10 -6.00 -3.33 8.92
CA PHE A 10 -6.43 -4.30 9.93
C PHE A 10 -7.11 -5.51 9.23
N SER A 11 -6.63 -6.73 9.47
CA SER A 11 -7.28 -7.97 9.01
C SER A 11 -8.00 -8.67 10.16
N VAL A 12 -9.23 -9.17 9.93
CA VAL A 12 -10.08 -9.87 10.92
C VAL A 12 -10.63 -11.16 10.30
N SER A 13 -10.59 -12.30 11.03
CA SER A 13 -11.48 -13.51 11.00
C SER A 13 -10.70 -14.79 11.38
N PHE A 14 -11.22 -15.88 11.98
CA PHE A 14 -12.50 -16.25 12.62
C PHE A 14 -12.23 -17.40 13.65
N LEU A 15 -13.16 -17.58 14.58
CA LEU A 15 -13.18 -18.47 15.75
C LEU A 15 -13.30 -19.98 15.42
N PHE A 16 -12.41 -20.82 15.96
CA PHE A 16 -12.72 -22.21 16.37
C PHE A 16 -11.92 -22.56 17.63
N ALA A 17 -12.62 -22.90 18.71
CA ALA A 17 -12.06 -23.16 20.02
C ALA A 17 -11.35 -24.53 20.08
N PHE A 18 -10.10 -24.57 20.53
CA PHE A 18 -9.54 -25.72 21.25
C PHE A 18 -8.36 -25.29 22.16
N LEU A 19 -8.66 -25.27 23.46
CA LEU A 19 -7.83 -25.59 24.63
C LEU A 19 -6.42 -24.98 24.79
N SER A 20 -6.37 -23.95 25.65
CA SER A 20 -5.27 -23.53 26.54
C SER A 20 -3.91 -23.11 25.94
N ALA A 21 -3.52 -21.87 26.27
CA ALA A 21 -2.16 -21.29 26.24
C ALA A 21 -1.77 -20.33 25.10
N LEU A 22 -2.71 -19.59 24.52
CA LEU A 22 -2.37 -18.41 23.73
C LEU A 22 -3.01 -17.20 24.39
N GLY A 23 -2.17 -16.29 24.91
CA GLY A 23 -2.58 -14.89 25.07
C GLY A 23 -3.10 -14.35 23.72
N PRO A 24 -3.70 -13.14 23.69
CA PRO A 24 -4.13 -12.55 22.43
C PRO A 24 -2.95 -12.65 21.44
N VAL A 25 -3.15 -13.39 20.33
CA VAL A 25 -2.21 -13.38 19.21
C VAL A 25 -2.32 -11.98 18.64
N GLN A 26 -1.50 -11.07 19.17
CA GLN A 26 -1.30 -9.76 18.59
C GLN A 26 -0.62 -10.03 17.25
N ALA A 27 -1.38 -9.99 16.16
CA ALA A 27 -0.78 -9.95 14.84
C ALA A 27 -0.04 -8.62 14.75
N ASP A 28 1.27 -8.68 14.58
CA ASP A 28 2.03 -7.47 14.28
C ASP A 28 1.47 -6.88 12.97
N PRO A 29 1.00 -5.62 12.97
CA PRO A 29 0.41 -5.03 11.78
C PRO A 29 1.48 -4.92 10.70
N ILE A 30 1.12 -5.30 9.48
CA ILE A 30 1.96 -5.06 8.31
C ILE A 30 1.92 -3.55 8.03
N GLU A 31 3.07 -2.90 8.07
CA GLU A 31 3.20 -1.48 7.71
C GLU A 31 3.61 -1.35 6.24
N LEU A 32 2.77 -0.69 5.46
CA LEU A 32 3.10 -0.33 4.08
C LEU A 32 3.71 1.06 4.05
N ALA A 33 4.91 1.17 3.51
CA ALA A 33 5.63 2.42 3.36
C ALA A 33 5.71 2.80 1.89
N SER A 34 5.54 4.10 1.62
CA SER A 34 5.82 4.67 0.31
C SER A 34 7.25 4.31 -0.12
N PRO A 35 7.46 3.81 -1.35
CA PRO A 35 8.81 3.54 -1.85
C PRO A 35 9.62 4.82 -2.06
N ASN A 36 8.92 5.96 -2.19
CA ASN A 36 9.52 7.28 -2.36
C ASN A 36 9.25 8.15 -1.14
N GLU A 37 10.27 8.82 -0.64
CA GLU A 37 10.16 9.78 0.46
C GLU A 37 9.69 11.16 -0.03
N ASP A 38 8.69 11.19 -0.92
CA ASP A 38 8.19 12.43 -1.48
C ASP A 38 7.28 13.14 -0.47
N VAL A 39 7.64 14.38 -0.15
CA VAL A 39 6.86 15.20 0.77
C VAL A 39 5.55 15.51 0.06
N ASP A 40 4.45 15.04 0.63
CA ASP A 40 3.09 15.16 0.09
C ASP A 40 2.75 14.24 -1.09
N GLY A 41 3.45 13.11 -1.27
CA GLY A 41 3.10 12.11 -2.29
C GLY A 41 1.71 11.47 -2.16
N ASP A 42 0.95 11.79 -1.09
CA ASP A 42 -0.39 11.29 -0.80
C ASP A 42 -0.49 9.75 -0.79
N PHE A 43 0.60 9.06 -0.44
CA PHE A 43 0.62 7.62 -0.29
C PHE A 43 -0.40 7.16 0.75
N GLY A 44 -1.24 6.21 0.39
CA GLY A 44 -2.28 5.67 1.29
C GLY A 44 -3.58 6.47 1.26
N TRP A 45 -3.71 7.48 0.38
CA TRP A 45 -4.96 8.24 0.27
C TRP A 45 -6.11 7.39 -0.28
N TYR A 46 -5.79 6.46 -1.19
CA TYR A 46 -6.72 5.48 -1.72
C TYR A 46 -6.07 4.09 -1.61
N VAL A 47 -6.85 3.11 -1.19
CA VAL A 47 -6.41 1.73 -0.99
C VAL A 47 -7.50 0.79 -1.47
N SER A 48 -7.10 -0.27 -2.18
CA SER A 48 -7.99 -1.29 -2.71
C SER A 48 -7.34 -2.66 -2.58
N GLY A 49 -8.15 -3.69 -2.32
CA GLY A 49 -7.69 -5.07 -2.29
C GLY A 49 -7.78 -5.70 -3.68
N VAL A 50 -6.80 -6.52 -4.04
CA VAL A 50 -6.80 -7.30 -5.28
C VAL A 50 -6.66 -8.79 -4.97
N PRO A 51 -7.02 -9.68 -5.92
CA PRO A 51 -6.73 -11.10 -5.79
C PRO A 51 -5.25 -11.34 -5.52
N ASP A 52 -4.95 -12.49 -4.92
CA ASP A 52 -3.59 -12.97 -4.69
C ASP A 52 -2.81 -13.05 -6.02
N LEU A 53 -1.80 -12.19 -6.17
CA LEU A 53 -0.91 -12.14 -7.33
C LEU A 53 0.37 -12.96 -7.08
N THR A 54 0.66 -13.30 -5.83
CA THR A 54 1.89 -14.00 -5.42
C THR A 54 1.72 -15.53 -5.33
N GLY A 55 0.48 -16.00 -5.22
CA GLY A 55 0.12 -17.41 -5.06
C GLY A 55 0.28 -17.94 -3.64
N ASP A 56 0.32 -17.07 -2.64
CA ASP A 56 0.55 -17.43 -1.23
C ASP A 56 -0.76 -17.69 -0.43
N GLY A 57 -1.91 -17.48 -1.07
CA GLY A 57 -3.24 -17.65 -0.48
C GLY A 57 -3.79 -16.42 0.25
N ARG A 58 -3.14 -15.25 0.16
CA ARG A 58 -3.64 -13.97 0.70
C ARG A 58 -3.82 -12.95 -0.42
N GLY A 59 -4.90 -12.17 -0.32
CA GLY A 59 -5.14 -11.08 -1.29
C GLY A 59 -4.15 -9.94 -1.11
N ASP A 60 -3.70 -9.36 -2.23
CA ASP A 60 -2.72 -8.27 -2.25
C ASP A 60 -3.40 -6.90 -2.18
N VAL A 61 -2.61 -5.84 -2.06
CA VAL A 61 -3.10 -4.49 -1.82
C VAL A 61 -2.54 -3.51 -2.86
N ILE A 62 -3.41 -2.70 -3.44
CA ILE A 62 -3.00 -1.53 -4.23
C ILE A 62 -3.16 -0.27 -3.38
N VAL A 63 -2.12 0.56 -3.36
CA VAL A 63 -2.07 1.84 -2.66
C VAL A 63 -1.80 2.96 -3.66
N GLY A 64 -2.72 3.91 -3.75
CA GLY A 64 -2.55 5.13 -4.53
C GLY A 64 -1.66 6.16 -3.81
N ALA A 65 -0.87 6.88 -4.60
CA ALA A 65 -0.01 7.99 -4.20
C ALA A 65 -0.12 9.10 -5.26
N ARG A 66 -1.28 9.77 -5.26
CA ARG A 66 -1.72 10.64 -6.38
C ARG A 66 -0.83 11.87 -6.63
N SER A 67 0.00 12.23 -5.68
CA SER A 67 0.83 13.45 -5.74
C SER A 67 2.33 13.09 -5.75
N ASP A 68 2.66 11.80 -5.88
CA ASP A 68 4.03 11.29 -5.87
C ASP A 68 4.75 11.54 -7.20
N ASN A 69 5.99 12.04 -7.12
CA ASN A 69 6.77 12.55 -8.25
C ASN A 69 8.21 11.99 -8.27
N PRO A 70 8.39 10.65 -8.23
CA PRO A 70 9.72 10.08 -8.09
C PRO A 70 10.62 10.34 -9.30
N GLY A 71 11.92 10.46 -9.03
CA GLY A 71 12.94 10.44 -10.09
C GLY A 71 12.87 11.61 -11.08
N GLY A 72 12.25 12.72 -10.72
CA GLY A 72 12.08 13.88 -11.59
C GLY A 72 10.85 13.83 -12.49
N SER A 73 9.87 12.98 -12.16
CA SER A 73 8.55 13.00 -12.80
C SER A 73 7.88 14.37 -12.68
N PRO A 74 6.94 14.68 -13.60
CA PRO A 74 6.15 15.91 -13.51
C PRO A 74 5.48 16.06 -12.15
N THR A 75 5.30 17.30 -11.69
CA THR A 75 4.58 17.58 -10.44
C THR A 75 3.17 17.02 -10.49
N ASP A 76 2.76 16.35 -9.42
CA ASP A 76 1.52 15.58 -9.30
C ASP A 76 1.32 14.56 -10.43
N ALA A 77 2.39 13.93 -10.93
CA ALA A 77 2.26 12.84 -11.92
C ALA A 77 1.48 11.65 -11.34
N GLY A 78 1.75 11.35 -10.06
CA GLY A 78 1.08 10.32 -9.29
C GLY A 78 1.56 8.91 -9.60
N ARG A 79 1.30 8.00 -8.66
CA ARG A 79 1.71 6.59 -8.67
C ARG A 79 0.65 5.70 -8.05
N ALA A 80 0.68 4.42 -8.41
CA ALA A 80 0.01 3.37 -7.64
C ALA A 80 0.99 2.24 -7.36
N TYR A 81 0.94 1.68 -6.17
CA TYR A 81 1.87 0.65 -5.70
C TYR A 81 1.11 -0.60 -5.32
N VAL A 82 1.58 -1.75 -5.76
CA VAL A 82 1.01 -3.06 -5.41
C VAL A 82 1.92 -3.70 -4.38
N TYR A 83 1.34 -4.11 -3.25
CA TYR A 83 2.03 -4.77 -2.15
C TYR A 83 1.45 -6.15 -1.92
N ASP A 84 2.35 -7.07 -1.57
CA ASP A 84 2.04 -8.38 -1.05
C ASP A 84 1.24 -8.20 0.26
N GLY A 85 0.04 -8.78 0.31
CA GLY A 85 -0.87 -8.65 1.44
C GLY A 85 -0.47 -9.47 2.68
N ALA A 86 0.49 -10.38 2.56
CA ALA A 86 1.02 -11.22 3.62
C ALA A 86 2.33 -10.71 4.21
N THR A 87 3.20 -10.15 3.36
CA THR A 87 4.56 -9.74 3.75
C THR A 87 4.73 -8.22 3.78
N GLY A 88 3.89 -7.47 3.06
CA GLY A 88 4.07 -6.04 2.84
C GLY A 88 5.19 -5.72 1.84
N ALA A 89 5.72 -6.71 1.13
CA ALA A 89 6.72 -6.49 0.09
C ALA A 89 6.11 -5.71 -1.09
N LEU A 90 6.84 -4.75 -1.63
CA LEU A 90 6.44 -4.06 -2.85
C LEU A 90 6.58 -5.01 -4.04
N LEU A 91 5.46 -5.30 -4.71
CA LEU A 91 5.41 -6.14 -5.90
C LEU A 91 5.59 -5.32 -7.17
N HIS A 92 4.83 -4.22 -7.30
CA HIS A 92 4.82 -3.40 -8.50
C HIS A 92 4.68 -1.91 -8.20
N SER A 93 5.36 -1.10 -9.02
CA SER A 93 5.16 0.35 -9.09
C SER A 93 4.55 0.68 -10.44
N LEU A 94 3.38 1.30 -10.42
CA LEU A 94 2.60 1.66 -11.59
C LEU A 94 2.66 3.18 -11.79
N ALA A 95 2.89 3.58 -13.03
CA ALA A 95 2.93 4.97 -13.47
C ALA A 95 2.08 5.14 -14.73
N SER A 96 1.63 6.37 -14.98
CA SER A 96 0.99 6.71 -16.26
C SER A 96 1.98 6.50 -17.41
N PRO A 97 1.61 5.84 -18.52
CA PRO A 97 2.46 5.75 -19.71
C PRO A 97 2.68 7.11 -20.38
N ASN A 98 1.85 8.10 -20.05
CA ASN A 98 1.98 9.49 -20.48
C ASN A 98 1.92 10.36 -19.22
N GLU A 99 3.06 10.55 -18.56
CA GLU A 99 3.15 11.37 -17.36
C GLU A 99 2.98 12.84 -17.70
N GLU A 100 2.09 13.51 -16.99
CA GLU A 100 1.78 14.92 -17.19
C GLU A 100 1.71 15.62 -15.85
N VAL A 101 1.95 16.94 -15.86
CA VAL A 101 1.77 17.78 -14.68
C VAL A 101 0.30 17.73 -14.26
N GLY A 102 0.03 17.32 -13.02
CA GLY A 102 -1.34 17.18 -12.50
C GLY A 102 -2.09 15.93 -12.98
N GLY A 103 -1.39 14.95 -13.58
CA GLY A 103 -1.99 13.70 -14.06
C GLY A 103 -2.63 12.85 -12.95
N ARG A 104 -2.11 12.97 -11.71
CA ARG A 104 -2.65 12.38 -10.49
C ARG A 104 -2.97 10.89 -10.60
N PHE A 105 -2.10 10.14 -11.27
CA PHE A 105 -2.26 8.70 -11.39
C PHE A 105 -2.33 8.06 -9.99
N GLY A 106 -3.24 7.10 -9.80
CA GLY A 106 -3.51 6.52 -8.47
C GLY A 106 -4.41 7.38 -7.56
N GLN A 107 -5.06 8.43 -8.08
CA GLN A 107 -6.12 9.16 -7.35
C GLN A 107 -7.39 8.32 -7.10
N SER A 108 -7.51 7.15 -7.71
CA SER A 108 -8.48 6.13 -7.32
C SER A 108 -7.92 4.77 -7.69
N VAL A 109 -8.08 3.80 -6.80
CA VAL A 109 -7.70 2.39 -6.97
C VAL A 109 -8.81 1.50 -6.45
#